data_AF-A0A6J1FYG0-F1
#
_entry.id   AF-A0A6J1FYG0-F1
#
_cell.length_a   1.000
_cell.length_b   1.000
_cell.length_c   1.000
_cell.angle_alpha   90.00
_cell.angle_beta   90.00
_cell.angle_gamma   90.00
#
_symmetry.space_group_name_H-M   'P 1'
#
loop_
_entity.id
_entity.type
_entity.pdbx_description
1 polymer ?
#
loop_
_entity_poly.entity_id
_entity_poly.type
_entity_poly.pdbx_seq_one_letter_code
_entity_poly.pdbx_strand_id
1 'polypeptide(L)'
;MPSMAATGPAEEEGLALPVDDGGGSSGGDHASFLSTFLLYIGAHELFSPQMWKAAMTEFVATALLVFCLTTSIVSCLKSNESDPKLLIPIAVFIILFLFLLVTFPLSGGFLSPIFAFIAALRGVITFTRAAVYILAQCLGSIIAFLLIKDAMSPDVAEKYSLGGCTIHGTGDTPGIGIATALVLEFACTFVVLYVGVTVVLDQKMSERLGLPMVCGMIAGSSAVAVFVSTTITGRAGYGGVGLNPARCLGPAVLRGGRLWEGHWVFWVGPFAACVAYYGFSVNLPTAPLVGAKGDIGILKMAGSCWRWRRRRRLEEKLGQNV
;
A
#
# COMPACT_ATOMS: atom_id res chain seq x y z
N MET A 1 -37.11 -48.12 4.52
CA MET A 1 -36.77 -48.39 5.93
C MET A 1 -35.27 -48.34 6.08
N PRO A 2 -34.72 -47.74 7.15
CA PRO A 2 -35.04 -46.47 7.84
C PRO A 2 -33.82 -45.51 7.64
N SER A 3 -33.61 -44.32 8.22
CA SER A 3 -34.36 -43.25 8.90
C SER A 3 -33.36 -42.08 9.00
N MET A 4 -33.87 -40.84 9.00
CA MET A 4 -33.14 -39.61 9.29
C MET A 4 -32.41 -39.65 10.64
N ALA A 5 -31.30 -38.91 10.74
CA ALA A 5 -30.93 -38.20 11.97
C ALA A 5 -30.14 -36.93 11.61
N ALA A 6 -30.83 -35.79 11.72
CA ALA A 6 -30.23 -34.48 11.87
C ALA A 6 -29.55 -34.39 13.23
N THR A 7 -28.34 -33.85 13.29
CA THR A 7 -27.72 -33.39 14.53
C THR A 7 -27.79 -31.87 14.56
N GLY A 8 -28.46 -31.37 15.61
CA GLY A 8 -28.79 -29.96 15.80
C GLY A 8 -27.59 -29.08 16.18
N PRO A 9 -27.83 -27.77 16.37
CA PRO A 9 -26.81 -26.82 16.77
C PRO A 9 -26.42 -27.02 18.24
N ALA A 10 -25.11 -26.99 18.50
CA ALA A 10 -24.58 -26.95 19.85
C ALA A 10 -24.95 -25.60 20.51
N GLU A 11 -25.40 -25.72 21.76
CA GLU A 11 -25.95 -24.67 22.62
C GLU A 11 -24.98 -23.49 22.81
N GLU A 12 -25.56 -22.28 22.79
CA GLU A 12 -24.98 -21.07 23.36
C GLU A 12 -24.82 -21.25 24.87
N GLU A 13 -23.58 -21.38 25.36
CA GLU A 13 -23.31 -21.05 26.76
C GLU A 13 -23.31 -19.52 26.90
N GLY A 14 -24.47 -19.01 27.33
CA GLY A 14 -24.62 -17.64 27.79
C GLY A 14 -23.73 -17.37 28.99
N LEU A 15 -22.68 -16.58 28.76
CA LEU A 15 -21.84 -16.01 29.81
C LEU A 15 -22.68 -14.98 30.58
N ALA A 16 -23.26 -15.42 31.70
CA ALA A 16 -23.98 -14.55 32.63
C ALA A 16 -23.05 -13.45 33.15
N LEU A 17 -23.36 -12.19 32.81
CA LEU A 17 -22.71 -11.02 33.40
C LEU A 17 -23.18 -10.86 34.86
N PRO A 18 -22.28 -10.58 35.81
CA PRO A 18 -22.70 -10.24 37.16
C PRO A 18 -23.35 -8.85 37.15
N VAL A 19 -24.56 -8.78 37.72
CA VAL A 19 -25.21 -7.53 38.11
C VAL A 19 -24.49 -7.04 39.36
N ASP A 20 -23.76 -5.93 39.24
CA ASP A 20 -23.11 -5.27 40.37
C ASP A 20 -24.02 -4.14 40.88
N ASP A 21 -24.61 -4.36 42.05
CA ASP A 21 -25.45 -3.39 42.75
C ASP A 21 -24.56 -2.37 43.49
N GLY A 22 -24.59 -1.13 42.98
CA GLY A 22 -24.51 0.13 43.73
C GLY A 22 -23.40 0.31 44.80
N GLY A 23 -22.39 1.13 44.49
CA GLY A 23 -21.54 1.76 45.49
C GLY A 23 -20.63 2.84 44.89
N GLY A 24 -20.91 4.11 45.19
CA GLY A 24 -20.24 5.25 44.57
C GLY A 24 -18.71 5.29 44.80
N SER A 25 -17.98 5.57 43.71
CA SER A 25 -16.61 6.08 43.74
C SER A 25 -16.33 6.83 42.44
N SER A 26 -16.07 8.13 42.55
CA SER A 26 -15.64 9.01 41.45
C SER A 26 -14.33 8.58 40.77
N GLY A 27 -13.71 7.46 41.20
CA GLY A 27 -12.53 6.85 40.57
C GLY A 27 -12.84 5.66 39.63
N GLY A 28 -14.07 5.15 39.59
CA GLY A 28 -14.45 3.99 38.76
C GLY A 28 -14.63 4.32 37.28
N ASP A 29 -15.15 5.51 36.97
CA ASP A 29 -15.47 5.93 35.59
C ASP A 29 -14.21 6.13 34.73
N HIS A 30 -13.12 6.60 35.32
CA HIS A 30 -11.84 6.72 34.62
C HIS A 30 -11.21 5.37 34.30
N ALA A 31 -11.30 4.40 35.22
CA ALA A 31 -10.74 3.06 35.02
C ALA A 31 -11.54 2.24 33.99
N SER A 32 -12.87 2.38 33.98
CA SER A 32 -13.76 1.72 32.99
C SER A 32 -13.64 2.35 31.61
N PHE A 33 -13.49 3.69 31.53
CA PHE A 33 -13.21 4.38 30.28
C PHE A 33 -11.85 3.98 29.70
N LEU A 34 -10.80 3.93 30.53
CA LEU A 34 -9.46 3.53 30.10
C LEU A 34 -9.43 2.07 29.62
N SER A 35 -10.08 1.13 30.31
CA SER A 35 -10.11 -0.27 29.88
C SER A 35 -10.84 -0.44 28.55
N THR A 36 -11.99 0.24 28.37
CA THR A 36 -12.76 0.25 27.13
C THR A 36 -11.98 0.87 25.97
N PHE A 37 -11.27 1.97 26.24
CA PHE A 37 -10.41 2.65 25.26
C PHE A 37 -9.20 1.79 24.86
N LEU A 38 -8.53 1.14 25.81
CA LEU A 38 -7.40 0.25 25.56
C LEU A 38 -7.83 -1.02 24.78
N LEU A 39 -9.04 -1.53 25.04
CA LEU A 39 -9.64 -2.60 24.25
C LEU A 39 -9.91 -2.15 22.81
N TYR A 40 -10.50 -0.97 22.63
CA TYR A 40 -10.79 -0.40 21.30
C TYR A 40 -9.51 -0.15 20.48
N ILE A 41 -8.45 0.33 21.12
CA ILE A 41 -7.14 0.55 20.48
C ILE A 41 -6.39 -0.75 20.18
N GLY A 42 -6.77 -1.86 20.84
CA GLY A 42 -6.16 -3.17 20.65
C GLY A 42 -4.90 -3.40 21.49
N ALA A 43 -4.80 -2.81 22.69
CA ALA A 43 -3.63 -2.95 23.56
C ALA A 43 -3.31 -4.42 23.92
N HIS A 44 -4.33 -5.29 23.93
CA HIS A 44 -4.18 -6.73 24.13
C HIS A 44 -3.33 -7.40 23.05
N GLU A 45 -3.27 -6.84 21.84
CA GLU A 45 -2.46 -7.41 20.74
C GLU A 45 -0.97 -7.34 21.02
N LEU A 46 -0.50 -6.43 21.88
CA LEU A 46 0.92 -6.33 22.26
C LEU A 46 1.46 -7.61 22.92
N PHE A 47 0.58 -8.37 23.57
CA PHE A 47 0.92 -9.62 24.22
C PHE A 47 0.80 -10.83 23.28
N SER A 48 0.31 -10.64 22.05
CA SER A 48 0.18 -11.72 21.06
C SER A 48 1.52 -12.02 20.38
N PRO A 49 2.04 -13.25 20.46
CA PRO A 49 3.24 -13.64 19.73
C PRO A 49 3.08 -13.53 18.20
N GLN A 50 1.86 -13.72 17.68
CA GLN A 50 1.55 -13.61 16.26
C GLN A 50 1.73 -12.17 15.76
N MET A 51 1.38 -11.17 16.58
CA MET A 51 1.61 -9.76 16.25
C MET A 51 3.10 -9.48 16.03
N TRP A 52 3.96 -9.93 16.94
CA TRP A 52 5.40 -9.72 16.84
C TRP A 52 6.04 -10.47 15.67
N LYS A 53 5.55 -11.69 15.35
CA LYS A 53 5.97 -12.41 14.14
C LYS A 53 5.60 -11.63 12.87
N ALA A 54 4.39 -11.09 12.80
CA ALA A 54 3.95 -10.30 11.66
C ALA A 54 4.69 -8.95 11.56
N ALA A 55 4.99 -8.31 12.69
CA ALA A 55 5.81 -7.10 12.73
C ALA A 55 7.25 -7.37 12.26
N MET A 56 7.83 -8.51 12.64
CA MET A 56 9.13 -8.94 12.13
C MET A 56 9.10 -9.17 10.61
N THR A 57 8.02 -9.76 10.09
CA THR A 57 7.80 -9.87 8.63
C THR A 57 7.75 -8.50 7.97
N GLU A 58 7.00 -7.53 8.51
CA GLU A 58 6.94 -6.16 8.00
C GLU A 58 8.32 -5.47 8.03
N PHE A 59 9.10 -5.68 9.10
CA PHE A 59 10.47 -5.17 9.22
C PHE A 59 11.38 -5.73 8.11
N VAL A 60 11.48 -7.06 7.99
CA VAL A 60 12.37 -7.70 7.00
C VAL A 60 11.91 -7.40 5.58
N ALA A 61 10.61 -7.49 5.32
CA ALA A 61 10.06 -7.23 4.01
C ALA A 61 10.25 -5.77 3.58
N THR A 62 10.06 -4.81 4.49
CA THR A 62 10.31 -3.39 4.18
C THR A 62 11.79 -3.13 3.96
N ALA A 63 12.68 -3.76 4.74
CA ALA A 63 14.12 -3.62 4.54
C ALA A 63 14.54 -4.08 3.13
N LEU A 64 14.10 -5.28 2.73
CA LEU A 64 14.40 -5.84 1.42
C LEU A 64 13.71 -5.08 0.28
N LEU A 65 12.45 -4.67 0.47
CA LEU A 65 11.71 -3.85 -0.50
C LEU A 65 12.45 -2.54 -0.76
N VAL A 66 12.80 -1.80 0.29
CA VAL A 66 13.48 -0.50 0.18
C VAL A 66 14.87 -0.67 -0.44
N PHE A 67 15.61 -1.73 -0.07
CA PHE A 67 16.90 -2.05 -0.66
C PHE A 67 16.78 -2.27 -2.17
N CYS A 68 15.94 -3.21 -2.60
CA CYS A 68 15.73 -3.54 -4.01
C CYS A 68 15.19 -2.33 -4.80
N LEU A 69 14.15 -1.68 -4.28
CA LEU A 69 13.50 -0.55 -4.94
C LEU A 69 14.48 0.61 -5.15
N THR A 70 15.21 1.00 -4.12
CA THR A 70 16.09 2.17 -4.17
C THR A 70 17.32 1.92 -5.03
N THR A 71 17.95 0.74 -4.90
CA THR A 71 19.09 0.35 -5.74
C THR A 71 18.69 0.23 -7.21
N SER A 72 17.51 -0.32 -7.52
CA SER A 72 16.99 -0.38 -8.90
C SER A 72 16.71 1.01 -9.46
N ILE A 73 16.08 1.92 -8.69
CA ILE A 73 15.85 3.31 -9.13
C ILE A 73 17.18 4.01 -9.46
N VAL A 74 18.18 3.91 -8.57
CA VAL A 74 19.50 4.50 -8.79
C VAL A 74 20.20 3.86 -10.00
N SER A 75 20.04 2.55 -10.20
CA SER A 75 20.58 1.84 -11.35
C SER A 75 19.93 2.29 -12.67
N CYS A 76 18.62 2.49 -12.69
CA CYS A 76 17.90 3.08 -13.84
C CYS A 76 18.40 4.50 -14.10
N LEU A 77 18.55 5.35 -13.07
CA LEU A 77 19.03 6.72 -13.25
C LEU A 77 20.49 6.80 -13.72
N LYS A 78 21.30 5.77 -13.42
CA LYS A 78 22.69 5.66 -13.88
C LYS A 78 22.81 5.04 -15.28
N SER A 79 21.78 4.37 -15.80
CA SER A 79 21.88 3.71 -17.10
C SER A 79 22.09 4.73 -18.22
N ASN A 80 22.85 4.35 -19.24
CA ASN A 80 23.14 5.18 -20.42
C ASN A 80 22.00 5.17 -21.44
N GLU A 81 20.77 4.88 -20.98
CA GLU A 81 19.58 4.81 -21.82
C GLU A 81 19.04 6.21 -22.14
N SER A 82 18.33 6.35 -23.26
CA SER A 82 17.81 7.65 -23.71
C SER A 82 16.79 8.25 -22.74
N ASP A 83 15.96 7.40 -22.10
CA ASP A 83 14.89 7.83 -21.19
C ASP A 83 14.81 6.93 -19.94
N PRO A 84 15.77 7.03 -18.99
CA PRO A 84 15.79 6.20 -17.79
C PRO A 84 14.55 6.37 -16.91
N LYS A 85 13.85 7.49 -17.04
CA LYS A 85 12.60 7.80 -16.31
C LYS A 85 11.46 6.85 -16.66
N LEU A 86 11.46 6.24 -17.85
CA LEU A 86 10.45 5.26 -18.26
C LEU A 86 10.70 3.87 -17.63
N LEU A 87 11.94 3.56 -17.25
CA LEU A 87 12.28 2.28 -16.61
C LEU A 87 11.91 2.24 -15.13
N ILE A 88 11.95 3.40 -14.45
CA ILE A 88 11.62 3.55 -13.03
C ILE A 88 10.23 2.96 -12.67
N PRO A 89 9.11 3.35 -13.32
CA PRO A 89 7.80 2.80 -12.96
C PRO A 89 7.69 1.30 -13.23
N ILE A 90 8.39 0.76 -14.23
CA ILE A 90 8.42 -0.68 -14.52
C ILE A 90 9.12 -1.41 -13.37
N ALA A 91 10.27 -0.90 -12.91
CA ALA A 91 10.99 -1.46 -11.77
C ALA A 91 10.15 -1.38 -10.47
N VAL A 92 9.51 -0.24 -10.22
CA VAL A 92 8.60 -0.05 -9.07
C VAL A 92 7.48 -1.07 -9.12
N PHE A 93 6.84 -1.28 -10.28
CA PHE A 93 5.77 -2.26 -10.45
C PHE A 93 6.24 -3.67 -10.11
N ILE A 94 7.31 -4.15 -10.77
CA ILE A 94 7.79 -5.54 -10.63
C ILE A 94 8.20 -5.82 -9.18
N ILE A 95 9.00 -4.94 -8.59
CA ILE A 95 9.52 -5.13 -7.23
C ILE A 95 8.36 -5.12 -6.24
N LEU A 96 7.53 -4.08 -6.26
CA LEU A 96 6.43 -3.96 -5.30
C LEU A 96 5.42 -5.12 -5.47
N PHE A 97 5.11 -5.53 -6.69
CA PHE A 97 4.24 -6.67 -6.98
C PHE A 97 4.74 -7.97 -6.33
N LEU A 98 6.02 -8.30 -6.51
CA LEU A 98 6.62 -9.53 -5.96
C LEU A 98 6.63 -9.51 -4.43
N PHE A 99 7.00 -8.38 -3.83
CA PHE A 99 7.00 -8.24 -2.37
C PHE A 99 5.59 -8.34 -1.80
N LEU A 100 4.60 -7.69 -2.43
CA LEU A 100 3.20 -7.81 -2.01
C LEU A 100 2.72 -9.25 -2.08
N LEU A 101 2.94 -9.97 -3.20
CA LEU A 101 2.52 -11.36 -3.35
C LEU A 101 3.00 -12.28 -2.23
N VAL A 102 4.25 -12.10 -1.79
CA VAL A 102 4.87 -12.94 -0.75
C VAL A 102 4.41 -12.54 0.65
N THR A 103 4.23 -11.24 0.90
CA THR A 103 4.01 -10.70 2.26
C THR A 103 2.55 -10.61 2.65
N PHE A 104 1.65 -10.47 1.66
CA PHE A 104 0.21 -10.41 1.89
C PHE A 104 -0.33 -11.57 2.75
N PRO A 105 -0.03 -12.85 2.46
CA PRO A 105 -0.50 -13.97 3.29
C PRO A 105 0.18 -14.07 4.66
N LEU A 106 1.27 -13.36 4.90
CA LEU A 106 2.07 -13.46 6.12
C LEU A 106 1.71 -12.39 7.16
N SER A 107 1.66 -11.12 6.75
CA SER A 107 1.42 -9.97 7.64
C SER A 107 0.26 -9.08 7.21
N GLY A 108 -0.31 -9.31 6.02
CA GLY A 108 -1.16 -8.37 5.30
C GLY A 108 -0.41 -7.55 4.24
N GLY A 109 0.94 -7.62 4.22
CA GLY A 109 1.77 -7.03 3.19
C GLY A 109 1.64 -5.51 3.10
N PHE A 110 1.68 -4.80 4.24
CA PHE A 110 1.49 -3.35 4.25
C PHE A 110 2.71 -2.62 3.71
N LEU A 111 3.92 -2.97 4.15
CA LEU A 111 5.22 -2.51 3.63
C LEU A 111 5.45 -0.98 3.59
N SER A 112 4.49 -0.21 4.10
CA SER A 112 4.46 1.24 4.11
C SER A 112 3.55 1.73 5.23
N PRO A 113 3.94 2.80 5.95
CA PRO A 113 3.11 3.40 6.98
C PRO A 113 1.72 3.81 6.52
N ILE A 114 1.58 4.23 5.26
CA ILE A 114 0.31 4.66 4.66
C ILE A 114 -0.69 3.50 4.61
N PHE A 115 -0.26 2.32 4.16
CA PHE A 115 -1.13 1.15 4.02
C PHE A 115 -1.54 0.58 5.39
N ALA A 116 -0.62 0.56 6.36
CA ALA A 116 -0.95 0.19 7.73
C ALA A 116 -1.96 1.19 8.35
N PHE A 117 -1.76 2.49 8.13
CA PHE A 117 -2.65 3.52 8.67
C PHE A 117 -4.06 3.49 8.07
N ILE A 118 -4.19 3.39 6.74
CA ILE A 118 -5.52 3.28 6.11
C ILE A 118 -6.24 1.99 6.51
N ALA A 119 -5.50 0.89 6.70
CA ALA A 119 -6.06 -0.35 7.20
C ALA A 119 -6.60 -0.21 8.63
N ALA A 120 -5.91 0.56 9.49
CA ALA A 120 -6.42 0.90 10.81
C ALA A 120 -7.67 1.78 10.76
N LEU A 121 -7.69 2.83 9.91
CA LEU A 121 -8.88 3.66 9.71
C LEU A 121 -10.09 2.86 9.22
N ARG A 122 -9.86 1.86 8.36
CA ARG A 122 -10.89 0.95 7.84
C ARG A 122 -11.25 -0.19 8.79
N GLY A 123 -10.61 -0.29 9.96
CA GLY A 123 -10.86 -1.34 10.95
C GLY A 123 -10.37 -2.73 10.54
N VAL A 124 -9.50 -2.83 9.53
CA VAL A 124 -8.89 -4.11 9.10
C VAL A 124 -7.85 -4.58 10.11
N ILE A 125 -7.13 -3.64 10.71
CA ILE A 125 -6.19 -3.88 11.81
C ILE A 125 -6.44 -2.89 12.94
N THR A 126 -5.98 -3.20 14.16
CA THR A 126 -6.05 -2.26 15.28
C THR A 126 -5.05 -1.12 15.10
N PHE A 127 -5.31 0.03 15.73
CA PHE A 127 -4.35 1.14 15.75
C PHE A 127 -3.03 0.76 16.43
N THR A 128 -3.08 -0.10 17.44
CA THR A 128 -1.86 -0.63 18.10
C THR A 128 -1.00 -1.40 17.12
N ARG A 129 -1.59 -2.33 16.36
CA ARG A 129 -0.87 -3.11 15.35
C ARG A 129 -0.31 -2.23 14.25
N ALA A 130 -1.08 -1.24 13.79
CA ALA A 130 -0.60 -0.29 12.80
C ALA A 130 0.62 0.50 13.32
N ALA A 131 0.59 0.96 14.57
CA ALA A 131 1.73 1.66 15.17
C ALA A 131 2.98 0.77 15.24
N VAL A 132 2.84 -0.49 15.69
CA VAL A 132 3.94 -1.46 15.72
C VAL A 132 4.49 -1.73 14.31
N TYR A 133 3.62 -1.89 13.31
CA TYR A 133 4.03 -2.09 11.92
C TYR A 133 4.77 -0.87 11.36
N ILE A 134 4.28 0.35 11.63
CA ILE A 134 4.94 1.59 11.21
C ILE A 134 6.35 1.67 11.78
N LEU A 135 6.53 1.35 13.07
CA LEU A 135 7.86 1.31 13.70
C LEU A 135 8.76 0.25 13.05
N ALA A 136 8.24 -0.96 12.85
CA ALA A 136 8.96 -2.05 12.17
C ALA A 136 9.40 -1.65 10.75
N GLN A 137 8.51 -1.03 9.97
CA GLN A 137 8.79 -0.54 8.62
C GLN A 137 9.85 0.56 8.62
N CYS A 138 9.80 1.50 9.56
CA CYS A 138 10.80 2.56 9.70
C CYS A 138 12.19 1.99 10.04
N LEU A 139 12.26 1.06 11.00
CA LEU A 139 13.50 0.35 11.35
C LEU A 139 14.03 -0.46 10.15
N GLY A 140 13.15 -1.16 9.44
CA GLY A 140 13.51 -1.91 8.24
C GLY A 140 14.10 -1.01 7.17
N SER A 141 13.50 0.16 6.93
CA SER A 141 14.05 1.14 5.99
C SER A 141 15.43 1.66 6.42
N ILE A 142 15.65 1.96 7.70
CA ILE A 142 16.97 2.39 8.19
C ILE A 142 18.03 1.30 7.91
N ILE A 143 17.71 0.03 8.20
CA ILE A 143 18.61 -1.09 7.92
C ILE A 143 18.87 -1.21 6.41
N ALA A 144 17.85 -1.05 5.56
CA ALA A 144 18.02 -1.06 4.11
C ALA A 144 19.03 -0.01 3.64
N PHE A 145 18.92 1.23 4.16
CA PHE A 145 19.81 2.31 3.76
C PHE A 145 21.22 2.19 4.35
N LEU A 146 21.40 1.50 5.48
CA LEU A 146 22.72 1.07 5.95
C LEU A 146 23.38 0.11 4.95
N LEU A 147 22.63 -0.89 4.46
CA LEU A 147 23.11 -1.83 3.44
C LEU A 147 23.39 -1.12 2.10
N ILE A 148 22.52 -0.20 1.67
CA ILE A 148 22.72 0.59 0.45
C ILE A 148 23.99 1.43 0.53
N LYS A 149 24.24 2.08 1.68
CA LYS A 149 25.42 2.91 1.88
C LYS A 149 26.71 2.12 1.72
N ASP A 150 26.73 0.87 2.18
CA ASP A 150 27.89 -0.02 2.06
C ASP A 150 28.03 -0.60 0.63
N ALA A 151 26.91 -0.93 -0.01
CA ALA A 151 26.90 -1.50 -1.36
C ALA A 151 27.16 -0.48 -2.49
N MET A 152 26.88 0.81 -2.29
CA MET A 152 27.06 1.87 -3.29
C MET A 152 28.43 2.54 -3.19
N SER A 153 29.02 2.90 -4.33
CA SER A 153 30.23 3.74 -4.33
C SER A 153 29.94 5.13 -3.75
N PRO A 154 30.89 5.76 -3.04
CA PRO A 154 30.69 7.07 -2.41
C PRO A 154 30.17 8.14 -3.37
N ASP A 155 30.69 8.20 -4.60
CA ASP A 155 30.28 9.19 -5.61
C ASP A 155 28.80 9.04 -6.02
N VAL A 156 28.32 7.80 -6.15
CA VAL A 156 26.93 7.50 -6.52
C VAL A 156 26.00 7.80 -5.35
N ALA A 157 26.39 7.39 -4.14
CA ALA A 157 25.68 7.69 -2.91
C ALA A 157 25.52 9.20 -2.71
N GLU A 158 26.56 9.98 -3.04
CA GLU A 158 26.52 11.43 -2.93
C GLU A 158 25.61 12.06 -3.99
N LYS A 159 25.82 11.71 -5.26
CA LYS A 159 25.07 12.24 -6.41
C LYS A 159 23.56 12.05 -6.27
N TYR A 160 23.13 10.85 -5.87
CA TYR A 160 21.71 10.48 -5.80
C TYR A 160 21.13 10.56 -4.38
N SER A 161 21.87 11.03 -3.37
CA SER A 161 21.43 11.02 -1.97
C SER A 161 20.99 9.67 -1.45
N LEU A 162 21.78 8.65 -1.75
CA LEU A 162 21.47 7.25 -1.47
C LEU A 162 20.15 6.78 -2.13
N GLY A 163 19.54 7.58 -3.02
CA GLY A 163 18.20 7.36 -3.56
C GLY A 163 17.06 7.84 -2.63
N GLY A 164 17.37 8.74 -1.69
CA GLY A 164 16.40 9.34 -0.76
C GLY A 164 15.45 10.36 -1.40
N CYS A 165 14.36 10.65 -0.69
CA CYS A 165 13.32 11.59 -1.14
C CYS A 165 13.82 13.03 -1.01
N THR A 166 13.88 13.78 -2.12
CA THR A 166 14.38 15.15 -2.19
C THR A 166 13.33 16.08 -2.80
N ILE A 167 13.13 17.24 -2.19
CA ILE A 167 12.21 18.29 -2.66
C ILE A 167 12.99 19.43 -3.35
N HIS A 168 14.05 19.87 -2.68
CA HIS A 168 14.95 20.91 -3.16
C HIS A 168 16.10 20.29 -3.97
N GLY A 169 16.49 20.98 -5.05
CA GLY A 169 17.67 20.61 -5.82
C GLY A 169 18.97 21.11 -5.18
N THR A 170 20.09 20.84 -5.85
CA THR A 170 21.43 21.23 -5.41
C THR A 170 22.13 22.11 -6.44
N GLY A 171 22.73 23.22 -5.97
CA GLY A 171 23.40 24.18 -6.85
C GLY A 171 22.46 24.70 -7.93
N ASP A 172 22.85 24.53 -9.19
CA ASP A 172 22.07 24.98 -10.35
C ASP A 172 20.91 24.04 -10.74
N THR A 173 20.72 22.90 -10.04
CA THR A 173 19.61 21.99 -10.33
C THR A 173 18.33 22.48 -9.65
N PRO A 174 17.27 22.84 -10.40
CA PRO A 174 16.04 23.34 -9.80
C PRO A 174 15.27 22.19 -9.12
N GLY A 175 14.82 22.41 -7.89
CA GLY A 175 13.84 21.57 -7.19
C GLY A 175 12.41 22.02 -7.45
N ILE A 176 11.49 21.62 -6.58
CA ILE A 176 10.10 22.10 -6.56
C ILE A 176 9.78 22.81 -5.24
N GLY A 177 8.73 23.64 -5.23
CA GLY A 177 8.25 24.26 -4.00
C GLY A 177 7.61 23.24 -3.05
N ILE A 178 7.74 23.47 -1.74
CA ILE A 178 7.19 22.62 -0.68
C ILE A 178 5.69 22.37 -0.86
N ALA A 179 4.92 23.41 -1.23
CA ALA A 179 3.48 23.28 -1.49
C ALA A 179 3.18 22.35 -2.67
N THR A 180 3.96 22.44 -3.75
CA THR A 180 3.83 21.55 -4.91
C THR A 180 4.17 20.12 -4.54
N ALA A 181 5.23 19.90 -3.76
CA ALA A 181 5.59 18.59 -3.25
C ALA A 181 4.46 17.98 -2.40
N LEU A 182 3.86 18.78 -1.51
CA LEU A 182 2.74 18.35 -0.68
C LEU A 182 1.51 17.96 -1.48
N VAL A 183 1.14 18.76 -2.48
CA VAL A 183 0.01 18.45 -3.38
C VAL A 183 0.29 17.18 -4.17
N LEU A 184 1.52 16.98 -4.66
CA LEU A 184 1.90 15.76 -5.38
C LEU A 184 1.86 14.53 -4.47
N GLU A 185 2.45 14.59 -3.26
CA GLU A 185 2.37 13.49 -2.30
C GLU A 185 0.93 13.13 -1.98
N PHE A 186 0.09 14.13 -1.69
CA PHE A 186 -1.33 13.93 -1.41
C PHE A 186 -2.06 13.29 -2.60
N ALA A 187 -1.97 13.90 -3.79
CA ALA A 187 -2.73 13.46 -4.97
C ALA A 187 -2.28 12.07 -5.44
N CYS A 188 -0.97 11.83 -5.51
CA CYS A 188 -0.43 10.53 -5.90
C CYS A 188 -0.78 9.44 -4.89
N THR A 189 -0.67 9.72 -3.57
CA THR A 189 -1.11 8.76 -2.55
C THR A 189 -2.61 8.49 -2.65
N PHE A 190 -3.44 9.52 -2.85
CA PHE A 190 -4.88 9.36 -3.00
C PHE A 190 -5.23 8.45 -4.19
N VAL A 191 -4.56 8.60 -5.33
CA VAL A 191 -4.76 7.72 -6.50
C VAL A 191 -4.39 6.27 -6.16
N VAL A 192 -3.28 6.05 -5.46
CA VAL A 192 -2.86 4.70 -5.02
C VAL A 192 -3.90 4.07 -4.09
N LEU A 193 -4.42 4.83 -3.13
CA LEU A 193 -5.46 4.37 -2.23
C LEU A 193 -6.78 4.10 -2.97
N TYR A 194 -7.21 5.03 -3.82
CA TYR A 194 -8.45 4.92 -4.56
C TYR A 194 -8.45 3.73 -5.53
N VAL A 195 -7.36 3.52 -6.26
CA VAL A 195 -7.28 2.40 -7.23
C VAL A 195 -6.92 1.10 -6.52
N GLY A 196 -5.84 1.08 -5.74
CA GLY A 196 -5.34 -0.14 -5.11
C GLY A 196 -6.19 -0.61 -3.94
N VAL A 197 -6.41 0.25 -2.95
CA VAL A 197 -7.04 -0.15 -1.67
C VAL A 197 -8.54 -0.36 -1.82
N THR A 198 -9.24 0.36 -2.69
CA THR A 198 -10.69 0.14 -2.92
C THR A 198 -10.97 -1.29 -3.38
N VAL A 199 -10.12 -1.85 -4.25
CA VAL A 199 -10.29 -3.23 -4.72
C VAL A 199 -9.96 -4.26 -3.65
N VAL A 200 -9.00 -3.96 -2.77
CA VAL A 200 -8.69 -4.81 -1.61
C VAL A 200 -9.88 -4.86 -0.64
N LEU A 201 -10.51 -3.70 -0.40
CA LEU A 201 -11.60 -3.55 0.56
C LEU A 201 -12.94 -4.10 0.06
N ASP A 202 -13.16 -4.16 -1.24
CA ASP A 202 -14.30 -4.89 -1.81
C ASP A 202 -14.00 -6.40 -1.81
N GLN A 203 -14.43 -7.09 -0.75
CA GLN A 203 -14.20 -8.52 -0.56
C GLN A 203 -14.69 -9.35 -1.77
N LYS A 204 -15.83 -9.01 -2.38
CA LYS A 204 -16.37 -9.76 -3.53
C LYS A 204 -15.48 -9.59 -4.74
N MET A 205 -14.99 -8.38 -4.97
CA MET A 205 -14.07 -8.08 -6.06
C MET A 205 -12.71 -8.73 -5.83
N SER A 206 -12.16 -8.63 -4.62
CA SER A 206 -10.88 -9.22 -4.23
C SER A 206 -10.88 -10.75 -4.40
N GLU A 207 -11.93 -11.44 -3.93
CA GLU A 207 -12.08 -12.89 -4.10
C GLU A 207 -12.18 -13.31 -5.57
N ARG A 208 -12.91 -12.54 -6.38
CA ARG A 208 -13.09 -12.81 -7.82
C ARG A 208 -11.82 -12.59 -8.63
N LEU A 209 -11.04 -11.56 -8.29
CA LEU A 209 -9.82 -11.18 -9.02
C LEU A 209 -8.60 -12.00 -8.58
N GLY A 210 -8.59 -12.47 -7.34
CA GLY A 210 -7.49 -13.23 -6.76
C GLY A 210 -6.31 -12.37 -6.32
N LEU A 211 -5.47 -12.94 -5.46
CA LEU A 211 -4.33 -12.27 -4.83
C LEU A 211 -3.37 -11.58 -5.83
N PRO A 212 -2.99 -12.20 -6.98
CA PRO A 212 -2.09 -11.53 -7.93
C PRO A 212 -2.68 -10.25 -8.51
N MET A 213 -3.96 -10.24 -8.88
CA MET A 213 -4.55 -9.04 -9.45
C MET A 213 -4.63 -7.90 -8.42
N VAL A 214 -4.98 -8.22 -7.17
CA VAL A 214 -5.00 -7.25 -6.06
C VAL A 214 -3.62 -6.63 -5.84
N CYS A 215 -2.57 -7.46 -5.75
CA CYS A 215 -1.19 -7.00 -5.63
C CYS A 215 -0.78 -6.15 -6.86
N GLY A 216 -1.19 -6.57 -8.06
CA GLY A 216 -0.96 -5.86 -9.31
C GLY A 216 -1.63 -4.49 -9.36
N MET A 217 -2.80 -4.31 -8.76
CA MET A 217 -3.47 -3.02 -8.70
C MET A 217 -2.77 -2.03 -7.75
N ILE A 218 -2.31 -2.48 -6.59
CA ILE A 218 -1.51 -1.65 -5.69
C ILE A 218 -0.17 -1.29 -6.33
N ALA A 219 0.54 -2.28 -6.88
CA ALA A 219 1.81 -2.05 -7.55
C ALA A 219 1.68 -1.17 -8.80
N GLY A 220 0.64 -1.39 -9.61
CA GLY A 220 0.36 -0.65 -10.83
C GLY A 220 -0.01 0.79 -10.56
N SER A 221 -0.92 1.05 -9.62
CA SER A 221 -1.26 2.42 -9.22
C SER A 221 -0.06 3.17 -8.63
N SER A 222 0.79 2.48 -7.85
CA SER A 222 2.04 3.05 -7.32
C SER A 222 3.03 3.40 -8.42
N ALA A 223 3.22 2.51 -9.40
CA ALA A 223 4.07 2.77 -10.55
C ALA A 223 3.58 3.96 -11.40
N VAL A 224 2.27 4.04 -11.64
CA VAL A 224 1.66 5.19 -12.34
C VAL A 224 1.87 6.48 -11.55
N ALA A 225 1.67 6.46 -10.23
CA ALA A 225 1.88 7.62 -9.37
C ALA A 225 3.34 8.12 -9.42
N VAL A 226 4.32 7.22 -9.35
CA VAL A 226 5.75 7.55 -9.50
C VAL A 226 6.03 8.15 -10.89
N PHE A 227 5.51 7.53 -11.95
CA PHE A 227 5.67 8.03 -13.32
C PHE A 227 5.11 9.44 -13.50
N VAL A 228 3.87 9.67 -13.05
CA VAL A 228 3.20 10.97 -13.14
C VAL A 228 3.98 12.05 -12.37
N SER A 229 4.45 11.76 -11.17
CA SER A 229 5.19 12.74 -10.37
C SER A 229 6.53 13.18 -10.99
N THR A 230 7.24 12.23 -11.59
CA THR A 230 8.59 12.45 -12.15
C THR A 230 8.51 13.11 -13.53
N THR A 231 7.44 12.89 -14.28
CA THR A 231 7.21 13.49 -15.61
C THR A 231 6.61 14.87 -15.53
N ILE A 232 5.60 15.11 -14.68
CA ILE A 232 4.91 16.42 -14.60
C ILE A 232 5.87 17.52 -14.13
N THR A 233 6.66 17.23 -13.10
CA THR A 233 7.58 18.24 -12.57
C THR A 233 8.78 18.45 -13.49
N GLY A 234 9.29 17.35 -14.08
CA GLY A 234 10.45 17.35 -14.96
C GLY A 234 11.74 17.89 -14.31
N ARG A 235 11.72 18.16 -13.00
CA ARG A 235 12.81 18.82 -12.26
C ARG A 235 13.83 17.79 -11.80
N ALA A 236 15.09 17.96 -12.22
CA ALA A 236 16.18 17.07 -11.84
C ALA A 236 16.48 17.08 -10.33
N GLY A 237 16.19 18.19 -9.64
CA GLY A 237 16.34 18.31 -8.19
C GLY A 237 15.22 17.69 -7.36
N TYR A 238 14.16 17.18 -8.00
CA TYR A 238 13.05 16.52 -7.32
C TYR A 238 13.14 15.01 -7.49
N GLY A 239 13.16 14.27 -6.37
CA GLY A 239 13.31 12.82 -6.35
C GLY A 239 12.09 12.01 -6.78
N GLY A 240 10.98 12.66 -7.15
CA GLY A 240 9.68 12.02 -7.33
C GLY A 240 8.92 11.87 -6.02
N VAL A 241 7.65 11.43 -6.10
CA VAL A 241 6.87 11.17 -4.88
C VAL A 241 7.46 10.01 -4.07
N GLY A 242 7.43 10.16 -2.76
CA GLY A 242 7.84 9.17 -1.78
C GLY A 242 6.89 7.99 -1.70
N LEU A 243 5.57 8.25 -1.59
CA LEU A 243 4.49 7.25 -1.41
C LEU A 243 4.68 6.28 -0.24
N ASN A 244 5.74 6.44 0.55
CA ASN A 244 6.11 5.58 1.65
C ASN A 244 6.96 6.40 2.63
N PRO A 245 6.37 6.84 3.76
CA PRO A 245 7.08 7.66 4.75
C PRO A 245 8.31 6.95 5.32
N ALA A 246 8.24 5.63 5.55
CA ALA A 246 9.38 4.85 6.03
C ALA A 246 10.53 4.87 5.03
N ARG A 247 10.25 4.66 3.73
CA ARG A 247 11.25 4.76 2.64
C ARG A 247 11.96 6.12 2.66
N CYS A 248 11.22 7.21 2.86
CA CYS A 248 11.81 8.54 2.91
C CYS A 248 12.58 8.81 4.21
N LEU A 249 12.18 8.19 5.32
CA LEU A 249 12.81 8.37 6.65
C LEU A 249 14.20 7.73 6.72
N GLY A 250 14.36 6.50 6.25
CA GLY A 250 15.63 5.77 6.29
C GLY A 250 16.87 6.59 5.87
N PRO A 251 16.90 7.17 4.65
CA PRO A 251 18.05 7.94 4.18
C PRO A 251 18.15 9.30 4.88
N ALA A 252 17.02 9.90 5.29
CA ALA A 252 17.04 11.16 6.03
C ALA A 252 17.73 11.01 7.38
N VAL A 253 17.43 9.94 8.12
CA VAL A 253 18.10 9.61 9.39
C VAL A 253 19.60 9.35 9.18
N LEU A 254 19.97 8.63 8.11
CA LEU A 254 21.36 8.23 7.87
C LEU A 254 22.27 9.31 7.30
N ARG A 255 21.76 10.11 6.35
CA ARG A 255 22.56 11.11 5.62
C ARG A 255 22.37 12.52 6.19
N GLY A 256 21.20 12.81 6.75
CA GLY A 256 20.89 14.15 7.23
C GLY A 256 20.82 15.20 6.12
N GLY A 257 21.00 16.47 6.51
CA GLY A 257 21.09 17.60 5.58
C GLY A 257 19.81 17.81 4.77
N ARG A 258 19.94 17.96 3.45
CA ARG A 258 18.83 18.28 2.52
C ARG A 258 17.67 17.28 2.53
N LEU A 259 17.88 16.06 2.98
CA LEU A 259 16.80 15.06 3.09
C LEU A 259 15.83 15.38 4.23
N TRP A 260 16.22 16.23 5.19
CA TRP A 260 15.34 16.76 6.23
C TRP A 260 14.57 18.00 5.79
N GLU A 261 15.05 18.72 4.78
CA GLU A 261 14.41 19.94 4.27
C GLU A 261 13.06 19.61 3.61
N GLY A 262 11.97 19.91 4.32
CA GLY A 262 10.62 19.57 3.87
C GLY A 262 10.25 18.09 4.07
N HIS A 263 11.02 17.33 4.85
CA HIS A 263 10.78 15.90 5.08
C HIS A 263 9.37 15.59 5.62
N TRP A 264 8.82 16.49 6.43
CA TRP A 264 7.47 16.37 6.99
C TRP A 264 6.39 16.21 5.91
N VAL A 265 6.63 16.69 4.69
CA VAL A 265 5.72 16.56 3.55
C VAL A 265 5.46 15.09 3.20
N PHE A 266 6.49 14.24 3.28
CA PHE A 266 6.39 12.80 3.02
C PHE A 266 5.59 12.04 4.08
N TRP A 267 5.27 12.69 5.20
CA TRP A 267 4.37 12.17 6.23
C TRP A 267 3.00 12.82 6.12
N VAL A 268 2.93 14.14 6.19
CA VAL A 268 1.65 14.86 6.23
C VAL A 268 0.84 14.66 4.94
N GLY A 269 1.47 14.74 3.76
CA GLY A 269 0.78 14.57 2.48
C GLY A 269 0.09 13.21 2.37
N PRO A 270 0.82 12.10 2.55
CA PRO A 270 0.23 10.78 2.43
C PRO A 270 -0.77 10.42 3.54
N PHE A 271 -0.52 10.82 4.80
CA PHE A 271 -1.48 10.58 5.88
C PHE A 271 -2.76 11.41 5.70
N ALA A 272 -2.66 12.64 5.20
CA ALA A 272 -3.83 13.44 4.84
C ALA A 272 -4.64 12.77 3.71
N ALA A 273 -3.96 12.16 2.73
CA ALA A 273 -4.61 11.36 1.69
C ALA A 273 -5.34 10.15 2.26
N CYS A 274 -4.80 9.46 3.28
CA CYS A 274 -5.51 8.39 3.99
C CYS A 274 -6.82 8.87 4.63
N VAL A 275 -6.79 10.00 5.33
CA VAL A 275 -8.00 10.56 5.97
C VAL A 275 -9.03 10.97 4.92
N ALA A 276 -8.60 11.65 3.86
CA ALA A 276 -9.48 12.05 2.76
C ALA A 276 -10.09 10.84 2.04
N TYR A 277 -9.27 9.84 1.73
CA TYR A 277 -9.72 8.59 1.11
C TYR A 277 -10.67 7.82 2.03
N TYR A 278 -10.39 7.75 3.33
CA TYR A 278 -11.31 7.13 4.30
C TYR A 278 -12.68 7.81 4.26
N GLY A 279 -12.73 9.13 4.39
CA GLY A 279 -13.96 9.92 4.31
C GLY A 279 -14.70 9.76 2.98
N PHE A 280 -13.98 9.65 1.86
CA PHE A 280 -14.58 9.34 0.57
C PHE A 280 -15.12 7.89 0.50
N SER A 281 -14.34 6.93 0.99
CA SER A 281 -14.63 5.49 0.91
C SER A 281 -15.84 5.05 1.74
N VAL A 282 -16.16 5.77 2.82
CA VAL A 282 -17.37 5.51 3.62
C VAL A 282 -18.64 6.01 2.92
N ASN A 283 -18.50 6.92 1.96
CA ASN A 283 -19.60 7.48 1.16
C ASN A 283 -19.74 6.79 -0.22
N LEU A 284 -18.96 5.73 -0.49
CA LEU A 284 -19.05 5.02 -1.76
C LEU A 284 -20.40 4.27 -1.88
N PRO A 285 -21.00 4.25 -3.09
CA PRO A 285 -22.24 3.51 -3.31
C PRO A 285 -22.02 2.01 -3.01
N THR A 286 -22.75 1.48 -2.04
CA THR A 286 -22.75 0.06 -1.69
C THR A 286 -23.78 -0.74 -2.48
N ALA A 287 -24.74 -0.06 -3.11
CA ALA A 287 -25.69 -0.69 -4.01
C ALA A 287 -25.04 -0.89 -5.39
N PRO A 288 -25.18 -2.08 -6.02
CA PRO A 288 -24.97 -2.22 -7.45
C PRO A 288 -25.80 -1.14 -8.14
N LEU A 289 -25.24 -0.44 -9.12
CA LEU A 289 -26.00 0.48 -9.96
C LEU A 289 -27.30 -0.21 -10.35
N VAL A 290 -28.43 0.32 -9.88
CA VAL A 290 -29.76 -0.19 -10.19
C VAL A 290 -29.94 -0.01 -11.69
N GLY A 291 -29.58 -1.05 -12.45
CA GLY A 291 -29.51 -0.93 -13.90
C GLY A 291 -28.58 -1.89 -14.63
N ALA A 292 -28.49 -3.16 -14.22
CA ALA A 292 -28.02 -4.20 -15.15
C ALA A 292 -28.53 -5.61 -14.78
N LYS A 293 -29.84 -5.81 -14.87
CA LYS A 293 -30.39 -7.09 -15.40
C LYS A 293 -30.02 -7.28 -16.90
N GLY A 294 -28.86 -6.79 -17.34
CA GLY A 294 -28.43 -6.66 -18.74
C GLY A 294 -26.97 -7.02 -19.02
N ASP A 295 -26.13 -7.27 -18.01
CA ASP A 295 -24.69 -7.59 -18.19
C ASP A 295 -24.39 -9.05 -18.61
N ILE A 296 -25.34 -9.67 -19.29
CA ILE A 296 -25.08 -10.79 -20.20
C ILE A 296 -24.76 -10.25 -21.62
N GLY A 297 -24.97 -8.96 -21.91
CA GLY A 297 -24.79 -8.35 -23.24
C GLY A 297 -23.34 -8.12 -23.66
N ILE A 298 -22.52 -7.48 -22.82
CA ILE A 298 -21.15 -7.06 -23.20
C ILE A 298 -20.20 -8.27 -23.31
N LEU A 299 -20.30 -9.23 -22.39
CA LEU A 299 -19.54 -10.49 -22.47
C LEU A 299 -20.00 -11.38 -23.63
N LYS A 300 -21.31 -11.38 -23.98
CA LYS A 300 -21.79 -12.05 -25.21
C LYS A 300 -21.33 -11.34 -26.48
N MET A 301 -21.28 -10.00 -26.53
CA MET A 301 -20.77 -9.28 -27.70
C MET A 301 -19.25 -9.49 -27.87
N ALA A 302 -18.48 -9.47 -26.79
CA ALA A 302 -17.04 -9.78 -26.83
C ALA A 302 -16.79 -11.24 -27.27
N GLY A 303 -17.55 -12.20 -26.72
CA GLY A 303 -17.47 -13.61 -27.11
C GLY A 303 -17.98 -13.90 -28.53
N SER A 304 -18.96 -13.14 -29.03
CA SER A 304 -19.46 -13.23 -30.41
C SER A 304 -18.50 -12.58 -31.40
N CYS A 305 -17.88 -11.45 -31.05
CA CYS A 305 -16.86 -10.80 -31.87
C CYS A 305 -15.59 -11.66 -31.98
N TRP A 306 -15.21 -12.34 -30.91
CA TRP A 306 -14.07 -13.27 -30.91
C TRP A 306 -14.38 -14.54 -31.71
N ARG A 307 -15.58 -15.12 -31.57
CA ARG A 307 -16.03 -16.27 -32.39
C ARG A 307 -16.16 -15.91 -33.88
N TRP A 308 -16.65 -14.72 -34.20
CA TRP A 308 -16.74 -14.23 -35.58
C TRP A 308 -15.35 -14.01 -36.21
N ARG A 309 -14.41 -13.38 -35.49
CA ARG A 309 -13.01 -13.24 -35.94
C ARG A 309 -12.27 -14.57 -36.09
N ARG A 310 -12.62 -15.59 -35.30
CA ARG A 310 -12.03 -16.93 -35.40
C ARG A 310 -12.60 -17.70 -36.59
N ARG A 311 -13.89 -17.55 -36.90
CA ARG A 311 -14.55 -18.18 -38.05
C ARG A 311 -14.04 -17.61 -39.38
N ARG A 312 -13.90 -16.27 -39.51
CA ARG A 312 -13.28 -15.64 -40.70
C ARG A 312 -11.84 -16.12 -40.98
N ARG A 313 -11.02 -16.26 -39.93
CA ARG A 313 -9.63 -16.75 -40.07
C ARG A 313 -9.54 -18.23 -40.43
N LEU A 314 -10.57 -19.02 -40.18
CA LEU A 314 -10.65 -20.41 -40.62
C LEU A 314 -11.13 -20.51 -42.08
N GLU A 315 -12.09 -19.67 -42.48
CA GLU A 315 -12.56 -19.58 -43.86
C GLU A 315 -11.47 -19.08 -44.82
N GLU A 316 -10.66 -18.08 -44.43
CA GLU A 316 -9.49 -17.63 -45.21
C GLU A 316 -8.43 -18.73 -45.39
N LYS A 317 -8.24 -19.60 -44.39
CA LYS A 317 -7.28 -20.71 -44.48
C LYS A 317 -7.79 -21.89 -45.31
N LEU A 318 -9.11 -22.08 -45.37
CA LEU A 318 -9.74 -23.13 -46.18
C LEU A 318 -9.94 -22.71 -47.64
N GLY A 319 -10.04 -21.41 -47.92
CA GLY A 319 -10.12 -20.87 -49.29
C GLY A 319 -8.79 -20.75 -50.04
N GLN A 320 -7.65 -21.01 -49.38
CA GLN A 320 -6.32 -20.99 -50.00
C GLN A 320 -5.78 -22.39 -50.40
N ASN A 321 -6.59 -23.45 -50.23
CA ASN A 321 -6.24 -24.83 -50.60
C ASN A 321 -7.13 -25.42 -51.71
N VAL A 322 -7.66 -24.57 -52.60
CA VAL A 322 -8.27 -24.98 -53.88
C VAL A 322 -7.52 -24.30 -55.02
#